data_AF-A0A0K9Q4T9-F1
#
_entry.id   AF-A0A0K9Q4T9-F1
#
_cell.length_a   1.000
_cell.length_b   1.000
_cell.length_c   1.000
_cell.angle_alpha   90.00
_cell.angle_beta   90.00
_cell.angle_gamma   90.00
#
_symmetry.space_group_name_H-M   'P 1'
#
loop_
_entity.id
_entity.type
_entity.pdbx_description
1 polymer ?
#
loop_
_entity_poly.entity_id
_entity_poly.type
_entity_poly.pdbx_seq_one_letter_code
_entity_poly.pdbx_strand_id
1 'polypeptide(L)'
;MGCLVQDAEQQNLILEKHYHYGNIHAVEKLRQSIEIWYATSEYLRQEMNTNFRMINPSNPVHLMSFSGARGNASQVHQLVGMRGLMSDPQGQMIDLPIQSNLREGLSLTEYIISCY
;
A
#
# COMPACT_ATOMS: atom_id res chain seq x y z
N MET A 1 -8.49 -2.10 -7.82
CA MET A 1 -7.41 -1.40 -7.09
C MET A 1 -7.51 0.11 -7.23
N GLY A 2 -7.60 0.65 -8.45
CA GLY A 2 -7.55 2.10 -8.68
C GLY A 2 -8.55 2.96 -7.89
N CYS A 3 -9.80 2.50 -7.71
CA CYS A 3 -10.81 3.27 -6.97
C CYS A 3 -10.43 3.52 -5.49
N LEU A 4 -9.95 2.50 -4.78
CA LEU A 4 -9.64 2.61 -3.35
C LEU A 4 -8.42 3.49 -3.08
N VAL A 5 -7.42 3.41 -3.95
CA VAL A 5 -6.23 4.26 -3.86
C VAL A 5 -6.62 5.71 -4.13
N GLN A 6 -7.46 5.95 -5.15
CA GLN A 6 -8.01 7.29 -5.43
C GLN A 6 -8.81 7.86 -4.26
N ASP A 7 -9.65 7.04 -3.61
CA ASP A 7 -10.43 7.47 -2.44
C ASP A 7 -9.50 7.89 -1.28
N ALA A 8 -8.44 7.12 -1.01
CA ALA A 8 -7.43 7.44 -0.01
C ALA A 8 -6.64 8.73 -0.34
N GLU A 9 -6.33 8.97 -1.61
CA GLU A 9 -5.71 10.22 -2.07
C GLU A 9 -6.63 11.43 -1.87
N GLN A 10 -7.93 11.29 -2.17
CA GLN A 10 -8.90 12.36 -1.94
C GLN A 10 -9.01 12.70 -0.45
N GLN A 11 -9.02 11.69 0.43
CA GLN A 11 -9.02 11.91 1.87
C GLN A 11 -7.76 12.63 2.35
N ASN A 12 -6.58 12.24 1.86
CA ASN A 12 -5.34 12.95 2.16
C ASN A 12 -5.36 14.39 1.64
N LEU A 13 -5.91 14.65 0.45
CA LEU A 13 -6.02 16.01 -0.08
C LEU A 13 -6.90 16.90 0.80
N ILE A 14 -7.98 16.35 1.35
CA ILE A 14 -8.83 17.07 2.31
C ILE A 14 -8.05 17.36 3.60
N LEU A 15 -7.27 16.38 4.07
CA LEU A 15 -6.42 16.54 5.24
C LEU A 15 -5.35 17.63 5.06
N GLU A 16 -4.70 17.68 3.90
CA GLU A 16 -3.78 18.76 3.54
C GLU A 16 -4.44 20.13 3.62
N LYS A 17 -5.67 20.25 3.08
CA LYS A 17 -6.42 21.51 3.15
C LYS A 17 -6.68 21.90 4.61
N HIS A 18 -7.12 20.98 5.46
CA HIS A 18 -7.33 21.26 6.88
C HIS A 18 -6.04 21.69 7.60
N TYR A 19 -4.90 21.08 7.25
CA TYR A 19 -3.61 21.49 7.78
C TYR A 19 -3.23 22.91 7.32
N HIS A 20 -3.41 23.22 6.03
CA HIS A 20 -3.15 24.55 5.49
C HIS A 20 -4.03 25.65 6.09
N TYR A 21 -5.27 25.34 6.47
CA TYR A 21 -6.16 26.28 7.15
C TYR A 21 -5.87 26.41 8.66
N GLY A 22 -4.93 25.62 9.21
CA GLY A 22 -4.62 25.63 10.64
C GLY A 22 -5.64 24.88 11.51
N ASN A 23 -6.49 24.06 10.91
CA ASN A 23 -7.54 23.33 11.63
C ASN A 23 -7.01 22.06 12.32
N ILE A 24 -5.85 21.55 11.89
CA ILE A 24 -5.22 20.35 12.45
C ILE A 24 -3.71 20.57 12.62
N HIS A 25 -3.12 19.88 13.59
CA HIS A 25 -1.68 19.92 13.83
C HIS A 25 -0.94 18.92 12.94
N ALA A 26 0.35 19.18 12.65
CA ALA A 26 1.16 18.31 11.79
C ALA A 26 1.23 16.85 12.28
N VAL A 27 1.32 16.65 13.60
CA VAL A 27 1.34 15.30 14.22
C VAL A 27 0.00 14.58 14.00
N GLU A 28 -1.11 15.30 14.10
CA GLU A 28 -2.43 14.72 13.91
C GLU A 28 -2.69 14.39 12.43
N LYS A 29 -2.26 15.26 11.52
CA LYS A 29 -2.23 14.99 10.08
C LYS A 29 -1.45 13.70 9.79
N LEU A 30 -0.22 13.58 10.29
CA LEU A 30 0.60 12.39 10.06
C LEU A 30 -0.10 11.12 10.55
N ARG A 31 -0.66 11.15 11.76
CA ARG A 31 -1.39 10.01 12.33
C ARG A 31 -2.57 9.59 11.45
N GLN A 32 -3.39 10.56 11.01
CA GLN A 32 -4.56 10.28 10.17
C GLN A 32 -4.16 9.77 8.79
N SER A 33 -3.12 10.33 8.18
CA SER A 33 -2.60 9.85 6.89
C SER A 33 -2.12 8.40 6.97
N ILE A 34 -1.38 8.05 8.02
CA ILE A 34 -0.93 6.68 8.29
C ILE A 34 -2.13 5.74 8.42
N GLU A 35 -3.16 6.14 9.17
CA GLU A 35 -4.36 5.33 9.39
C GLU A 35 -5.12 5.05 8.08
N ILE A 36 -5.31 6.08 7.24
CA ILE A 36 -5.97 5.95 5.93
C ILE A 36 -5.21 4.98 5.02
N TRP A 37 -3.89 5.14 4.93
CA TRP A 37 -3.07 4.29 4.07
C TRP A 37 -2.96 2.85 4.58
N TYR A 38 -2.86 2.67 5.90
CA TYR A 38 -2.86 1.35 6.51
C TYR A 38 -4.18 0.62 6.25
N ALA A 39 -5.32 1.28 6.47
CA ALA A 39 -6.64 0.72 6.21
C ALA A 39 -6.82 0.35 4.73
N THR A 40 -6.42 1.23 3.82
CA THR A 40 -6.48 0.99 2.37
C THR A 40 -5.60 -0.20 1.96
N SER A 41 -4.37 -0.28 2.48
CA SER A 41 -3.45 -1.39 2.21
C SER A 41 -4.00 -2.72 2.70
N GLU A 42 -4.54 -2.75 3.93
CA GLU A 42 -5.10 -3.96 4.52
C GLU A 42 -6.36 -4.43 3.78
N TYR A 43 -7.22 -3.51 3.37
CA TYR A 43 -8.39 -3.82 2.56
C TYR A 43 -7.98 -4.41 1.20
N LEU A 44 -7.02 -3.77 0.51
CA LEU A 44 -6.48 -4.28 -0.76
C LEU A 44 -5.89 -5.68 -0.60
N ARG A 45 -5.17 -5.94 0.51
CA ARG A 45 -4.61 -7.25 0.83
C ARG A 45 -5.70 -8.32 0.97
N GLN A 46 -6.79 -7.99 1.64
CA GLN A 46 -7.92 -8.91 1.81
C GLN A 46 -8.63 -9.19 0.48
N GLU A 47 -8.92 -8.14 -0.30
CA GLU A 47 -9.50 -8.26 -1.64
C GLU A 47 -8.61 -9.06 -2.60
N MET A 48 -7.29 -8.93 -2.52
CA MET A 48 -6.41 -9.75 -3.35
C MET A 48 -6.49 -11.23 -2.97
N ASN A 49 -6.54 -11.56 -1.68
CA ASN A 49 -6.63 -12.96 -1.24
C ASN A 49 -7.94 -13.62 -1.69
N THR A 50 -9.06 -12.89 -1.70
CA THR A 50 -10.34 -13.39 -2.21
C THR A 50 -10.31 -13.53 -3.73
N ASN A 51 -9.81 -12.51 -4.44
CA ASN A 51 -9.75 -12.51 -5.91
C ASN A 51 -8.77 -13.56 -6.49
N PHE A 52 -7.63 -13.81 -5.85
CA PHE A 52 -6.69 -14.84 -6.30
C PHE A 52 -7.30 -16.26 -6.25
N ARG A 53 -8.15 -16.53 -5.26
CA ARG A 53 -8.88 -17.82 -5.17
C ARG A 53 -9.93 -17.98 -6.26
N MET A 54 -10.56 -16.88 -6.69
CA MET A 54 -11.70 -16.93 -7.61
C MET A 54 -11.32 -16.80 -9.09
N ILE A 55 -10.33 -15.98 -9.44
CA ILE A 55 -10.15 -15.52 -10.82
C ILE A 55 -9.26 -16.45 -11.65
N ASN A 56 -8.21 -17.05 -11.08
CA ASN A 56 -7.32 -17.94 -11.84
C ASN A 56 -6.61 -18.97 -10.92
N PRO A 57 -7.26 -20.11 -10.62
CA PRO A 57 -6.66 -21.20 -9.85
C PRO A 57 -5.38 -21.74 -10.50
N SER A 58 -5.27 -21.65 -11.83
CA SER A 58 -4.14 -22.12 -12.62
C SER A 58 -2.99 -21.11 -12.75
N ASN A 59 -3.04 -19.94 -12.08
CA ASN A 59 -1.93 -18.99 -12.11
C ASN A 59 -0.69 -19.64 -11.45
N PRO A 60 0.46 -19.75 -12.14
CA PRO A 60 1.66 -20.38 -11.59
C PRO A 60 2.14 -19.76 -10.28
N VAL A 61 2.04 -18.43 -10.12
CA VAL A 61 2.42 -17.72 -8.89
C VAL A 61 1.48 -18.08 -7.75
N HIS A 62 0.18 -18.20 -8.03
CA HIS A 62 -0.80 -18.63 -7.04
C HIS A 62 -0.55 -20.08 -6.61
N LEU A 63 -0.39 -20.99 -7.58
CA LEU A 63 -0.07 -22.40 -7.35
C LEU A 63 1.19 -22.58 -6.50
N MET A 64 2.28 -21.89 -6.83
CA MET A 64 3.55 -21.99 -6.10
C MET A 64 3.42 -21.52 -4.66
N SER A 65 2.72 -20.41 -4.42
CA SER A 65 2.56 -19.86 -3.06
C SER A 65 1.59 -20.68 -2.20
N PHE A 66 0.51 -21.20 -2.78
CA PHE A 66 -0.53 -21.94 -2.04
C PHE A 66 -0.15 -23.40 -1.79
N SER A 67 0.54 -24.04 -2.73
CA SER A 67 1.06 -25.41 -2.56
C SER A 67 2.24 -25.48 -1.59
N GLY A 68 2.78 -24.34 -1.16
CA GLY A 68 3.98 -24.27 -0.32
C GLY A 68 5.27 -24.62 -1.06
N ALA A 69 5.23 -24.78 -2.39
CA ALA A 69 6.40 -25.10 -3.20
C ALA A 69 7.41 -23.94 -3.24
N ARG A 70 6.94 -22.69 -3.40
CA ARG A 70 7.78 -21.49 -3.38
C ARG A 70 6.97 -20.21 -3.19
N GLY A 71 7.45 -19.38 -2.28
CA GLY A 71 6.89 -18.07 -1.99
C GLY A 71 5.68 -18.12 -1.06
N ASN A 72 5.33 -16.97 -0.47
CA ASN A 72 4.19 -16.86 0.44
C ASN A 72 3.21 -15.78 -0.04
N ALA A 73 2.01 -15.74 0.55
CA ALA A 73 0.96 -14.79 0.17
C ALA A 73 1.40 -13.32 0.30
N SER A 74 2.28 -13.00 1.25
CA SER A 74 2.83 -11.65 1.41
C SER A 74 3.77 -11.26 0.26
N GLN A 75 4.58 -12.19 -0.24
CA GLN A 75 5.42 -11.97 -1.43
C GLN A 75 4.58 -11.85 -2.71
N VAL A 76 3.50 -12.62 -2.84
CA VAL A 76 2.56 -12.46 -3.95
C VAL A 76 1.89 -11.09 -3.90
N HIS A 77 1.52 -10.62 -2.71
CA HIS A 77 0.95 -9.29 -2.52
C HIS A 77 1.92 -8.19 -2.97
N GLN A 78 3.22 -8.30 -2.69
CA GLN A 78 4.21 -7.32 -3.19
C GLN A 78 4.35 -7.29 -4.72
N LEU A 79 4.02 -8.40 -5.40
CA LEU A 79 4.10 -8.47 -6.87
C LEU A 79 2.97 -7.74 -7.56
N VAL A 80 1.77 -7.79 -7.00
CA VAL A 80 0.52 -7.37 -7.66
C VAL A 80 -0.26 -6.31 -6.90
N GLY A 81 0.13 -6.05 -5.66
CA GLY A 81 -0.52 -5.16 -4.73
C GLY A 81 0.37 -4.01 -4.31
N MET A 82 -0.30 -2.93 -3.90
CA MET A 82 0.35 -1.79 -3.26
C MET A 82 1.28 -2.27 -2.15
N ARG A 83 2.51 -1.73 -2.11
CA ARG A 83 3.49 -2.10 -1.08
C ARG A 83 3.23 -1.41 0.27
N GLY A 84 2.63 -0.23 0.24
CA GLY A 84 2.14 0.48 1.42
C GLY A 84 3.18 1.41 2.04
N LEU A 85 3.02 1.70 3.32
CA LEU A 85 3.87 2.64 4.05
C LEU A 85 5.22 2.03 4.41
N MET A 86 6.26 2.87 4.45
CA MET A 86 7.62 2.50 4.84
C MET A 86 8.07 3.38 6.00
N SER A 87 9.04 2.88 6.76
CA SER A 87 9.73 3.66 7.79
C SER A 87 11.05 4.19 7.23
N ASP A 88 11.47 5.36 7.69
CA ASP A 88 12.81 5.86 7.47
C ASP A 88 13.85 5.06 8.30
N PRO A 89 15.16 5.30 8.11
CA PRO A 89 16.20 4.59 8.86
C PRO A 89 16.18 4.87 10.38
N GLN A 90 15.46 5.88 10.84
CA GLN A 90 15.25 6.22 12.25
C GLN A 90 13.98 5.55 12.82
N GLY A 91 13.24 4.79 12.01
CA GLY A 91 12.00 4.12 12.38
C GLY A 91 10.77 5.03 12.35
N GLN A 92 10.88 6.25 11.81
CA GLN A 92 9.73 7.14 11.63
C GLN A 92 8.96 6.76 10.38
N MET A 93 7.63 6.70 10.47
CA MET A 93 6.77 6.41 9.32
C MET A 93 6.80 7.56 8.34
N ILE A 94 7.04 7.24 7.06
CA ILE A 94 6.99 8.20 5.96
C ILE A 94 5.53 8.36 5.53
N ASP A 95 5.06 9.60 5.38
CA ASP A 95 3.67 9.94 5.04
C ASP A 95 3.31 9.68 3.56
N LEU A 96 4.30 9.25 2.76
CA LEU A 96 4.14 8.88 1.36
C LEU A 96 4.19 7.35 1.20
N PRO A 97 3.07 6.68 0.90
CA PRO A 97 3.06 5.25 0.64
C PRO A 97 3.68 4.93 -0.72
N ILE A 98 4.17 3.70 -0.85
CA ILE A 98 4.47 3.09 -2.16
C ILE A 98 3.17 2.50 -2.70
N GLN A 99 2.55 3.20 -3.64
CA GLN A 99 1.29 2.81 -4.27
C GLN A 99 1.48 1.71 -5.31
N SER A 100 2.61 1.77 -6.02
CA SER A 100 2.94 0.86 -7.11
C SER A 100 3.33 -0.54 -6.61
N ASN A 101 3.22 -1.52 -7.50
CA ASN A 101 3.65 -2.90 -7.26
C ASN A 101 4.85 -3.29 -8.13
N LEU A 102 5.51 -4.42 -7.83
CA LEU A 102 6.71 -4.83 -8.59
C LEU A 102 6.42 -5.18 -10.06
N ARG A 103 5.17 -5.53 -10.40
CA ARG A 103 4.77 -5.81 -11.78
C ARG A 103 4.64 -4.52 -12.62
N GLU A 104 4.13 -3.45 -12.02
CA GLU A 104 3.97 -2.14 -12.65
C GLU A 104 5.28 -1.34 -12.65
N GLY A 105 6.15 -1.62 -11.68
CA GLY A 105 7.40 -0.91 -11.47
C GLY A 105 7.23 0.27 -10.53
N LEU A 106 8.32 0.62 -9.83
CA LEU A 106 8.34 1.73 -8.88
C LEU A 106 8.76 3.01 -9.58
N SER A 107 8.13 4.13 -9.22
CA SER A 107 8.66 5.45 -9.55
C SER A 107 10.01 5.69 -8.85
N LEU A 108 10.78 6.68 -9.31
CA LEU A 108 12.06 7.04 -8.68
C LEU A 108 11.91 7.33 -7.18
N THR A 109 10.88 8.08 -6.81
CA THR A 109 10.59 8.44 -5.41
C THR A 109 10.26 7.20 -4.58
N GLU A 110 9.38 6.33 -5.07
CA GLU A 110 9.02 5.08 -4.38
C GLU A 110 10.21 4.12 -4.27
N TYR A 111 11.08 4.08 -5.27
CA TYR A 111 12.30 3.27 -5.23
C TYR A 111 13.27 3.77 -4.17
N ILE A 112 13.49 5.09 -4.07
CA ILE A 112 14.34 5.68 -3.03
C ILE A 112 13.76 5.39 -1.64
N ILE A 113 12.45 5.56 -1.45
CA ILE A 113 11.77 5.24 -0.19
C ILE A 113 11.92 3.76 0.17
N SER A 114 11.88 2.87 -0.83
CA SER A 114 12.08 1.44 -0.63
C SER A 114 13.52 1.05 -0.23
N CYS A 115 14.49 1.95 -0.36
CA CYS A 115 15.89 1.67 -0.03
C CYS A 115 16.24 2.00 1.42
N TYR A 116 15.36 2.70 2.13
CA TYR A 116 15.46 2.92 3.57
C TYR A 116 14.95 1.69 4.33
#